data_AF-A0A0D2ZVV7-F1
#
_entry.id   AF-A0A0D2ZVV7-F1
#
_cell.length_a   1.000
_cell.length_b   1.000
_cell.length_c   1.000
_cell.angle_alpha   90.00
_cell.angle_beta   90.00
_cell.angle_gamma   90.00
#
_symmetry.space_group_name_H-M   'P 1'
#
loop_
_entity.id
_entity.type
_entity.pdbx_description
1 polymer ?
#
loop_
_entity_poly.entity_id
_entity_poly.type
_entity_poly.pdbx_seq_one_letter_code
_entity_poly.pdbx_strand_id
1 'polypeptide(L)'
;MKRYGGYLLILNGSLAAIFFGATSVQHECIPQAILGMDVICQAKSGMGKTAVFVLSTLQQIEPSPGQVSALILCHTRELAYQ
;
A
#
# COMPACT_ATOMS: atom_id res chain seq x y z
N MET A 1 16.08 1.24 -13.76
CA MET A 1 15.71 0.63 -12.47
C MET A 1 14.23 0.28 -12.50
N LYS A 2 13.92 -0.98 -12.83
CA LYS A 2 12.65 -1.68 -12.62
C LYS A 2 13.04 -3.14 -12.47
N ARG A 3 12.92 -3.75 -11.29
CA ARG A 3 13.06 -5.20 -11.15
C ARG A 3 11.96 -5.74 -10.25
N TYR A 4 10.98 -6.33 -10.92
CA TYR A 4 9.86 -7.08 -10.37
C TYR A 4 10.36 -8.47 -9.94
N GLY A 5 10.83 -8.56 -8.71
CA GLY A 5 11.30 -9.81 -8.10
C GLY A 5 11.74 -9.66 -6.64
N GLY A 6 11.21 -8.65 -5.95
CA GLY A 6 11.60 -8.23 -4.61
C GLY A 6 11.25 -6.75 -4.43
N TYR A 7 10.16 -6.46 -3.71
CA TYR A 7 9.51 -5.14 -3.74
C TYR A 7 10.36 -4.09 -3.02
N LEU A 8 10.68 -3.03 -3.75
CA LEU A 8 11.41 -1.86 -3.29
C LEU A 8 10.47 -0.66 -3.42
N LEU A 9 10.01 -0.11 -2.29
CA LEU A 9 9.20 1.10 -2.25
C LEU A 9 10.12 2.31 -2.11
N ILE A 10 9.86 3.35 -2.90
CA ILE A 10 10.57 4.63 -2.84
C ILE A 10 9.69 5.58 -2.04
N LEU A 11 10.06 5.82 -0.79
CA LEU A 11 9.45 6.87 0.03
C LEU A 11 10.40 8.05 0.03
N ASN A 12 10.00 9.18 -0.56
CA ASN A 12 10.77 10.45 -0.54
C ASN A 12 12.25 10.30 -0.95
N GLY A 13 12.53 9.54 -2.02
CA GLY A 13 13.90 9.32 -2.51
C GLY A 13 14.75 8.35 -1.68
N SER A 14 14.24 7.82 -0.58
CA SER A 14 14.89 6.79 0.23
C SER A 14 14.33 5.41 -0.11
N LEU A 15 15.24 4.44 -0.30
CA LEU A 15 14.89 3.05 -0.53
C LEU A 15 14.48 2.40 0.79
N ALA A 16 13.18 2.19 1.01
CA ALA A 16 12.68 1.44 2.17
C ALA A 16 12.44 -0.01 1.75
N ALA A 17 13.30 -0.91 2.23
CA ALA A 17 13.12 -2.35 2.03
C ALA A 17 12.08 -2.88 3.03
N ILE A 18 10.86 -3.15 2.58
CA ILE A 18 9.78 -3.74 3.40
C ILE A 18 9.89 -5.29 3.44
N PHE A 19 11.01 -5.85 2.95
CA PHE A 19 11.17 -7.29 2.76
C PHE A 19 11.14 -8.11 4.06
N PHE A 20 11.67 -7.57 5.16
CA PHE A 20 11.81 -8.33 6.40
C PHE A 20 10.56 -8.19 7.27
N GLY A 21 9.63 -9.12 7.12
CA GLY A 21 8.47 -9.27 8.01
C GLY A 21 7.11 -8.95 7.40
N ALA A 22 7.01 -8.79 6.07
CA ALA A 22 5.72 -8.65 5.42
C ALA A 22 4.87 -9.94 5.54
N THR A 23 3.57 -9.76 5.72
CA THR A 23 2.64 -10.90 5.80
C THR A 23 2.37 -11.48 4.40
N SER A 24 1.84 -12.71 4.32
CA SER A 24 1.52 -13.35 3.03
C SER A 24 0.62 -12.48 2.15
N VAL A 25 -0.41 -11.88 2.75
CA VAL A 25 -1.33 -10.99 2.03
C VAL A 25 -0.66 -9.72 1.51
N GLN A 26 0.33 -9.18 2.23
CA GLN A 26 1.11 -8.05 1.75
C GLN A 26 2.01 -8.44 0.58
N HIS A 27 2.68 -9.59 0.67
CA HIS A 27 3.50 -10.13 -0.40
C HIS A 27 2.74 -10.36 -1.69
N GLU A 28 1.48 -10.79 -1.61
CA GLU A 28 0.62 -11.05 -2.78
C GLU A 28 -0.01 -9.78 -3.35
N CYS A 29 -0.49 -8.86 -2.49
CA CYS A 29 -1.35 -7.75 -2.93
C CYS A 29 -0.58 -6.47 -3.30
N ILE A 30 0.43 -6.06 -2.51
CA ILE A 30 1.23 -4.85 -2.75
C ILE A 30 1.78 -4.76 -4.19
N PRO A 31 2.28 -5.85 -4.80
CA PRO A 31 2.86 -5.83 -6.13
C PRO A 31 1.90 -5.40 -7.22
N GLN A 32 0.71 -6.00 -7.19
CA GLN A 32 -0.36 -5.74 -8.15
C GLN A 32 -0.93 -4.35 -7.90
N ALA A 33 -1.09 -3.96 -6.63
CA ALA A 33 -1.60 -2.64 -6.26
C ALA A 33 -0.66 -1.49 -6.69
N ILE A 34 0.66 -1.62 -6.52
CA ILE A 34 1.65 -0.60 -6.98
C ILE A 34 1.67 -0.47 -8.51
N LEU A 35 1.28 -1.54 -9.23
CA LEU A 35 1.11 -1.52 -10.68
C LEU A 35 -0.18 -0.83 -11.13
N GLY A 36 -0.97 -0.29 -10.19
CA GLY A 36 -2.25 0.35 -10.48
C GLY A 36 -3.36 -0.63 -10.86
N MET A 37 -3.19 -1.93 -10.55
CA MET A 37 -4.24 -2.93 -10.77
C MET A 37 -5.26 -2.92 -9.64
N ASP A 38 -6.51 -3.21 -9.96
CA ASP A 38 -7.55 -3.45 -8.97
C ASP A 38 -7.25 -4.74 -8.19
N VAL A 39 -7.32 -4.65 -6.86
CA VAL A 39 -7.00 -5.77 -5.98
C VAL A 39 -8.15 -6.04 -5.02
N ILE A 40 -8.64 -7.28 -5.03
CA ILE A 40 -9.51 -7.82 -3.98
C ILE A 40 -8.64 -8.62 -3.02
N CYS A 41 -8.64 -8.22 -1.75
CA CYS A 41 -7.76 -8.76 -0.73
C CYS A 41 -8.58 -9.35 0.43
N GLN A 42 -8.43 -10.64 0.68
CA GLN A 42 -9.06 -11.34 1.81
C GLN A 42 -8.00 -11.99 2.69
N ALA A 43 -7.96 -11.59 3.95
CA ALA A 43 -7.08 -12.19 4.94
C ALA A 43 -7.69 -12.06 6.34
N LYS A 44 -7.20 -12.88 7.27
CA LYS A 44 -7.59 -12.83 8.69
C LYS A 44 -7.39 -11.42 9.29
N SER A 45 -8.09 -11.12 10.38
CA SER A 45 -7.87 -9.88 11.12
C SER A 45 -6.42 -9.81 11.63
N GLY A 46 -5.84 -8.61 11.66
CA GLY A 46 -4.44 -8.41 12.08
C GLY A 46 -3.37 -8.76 11.03
N MET A 47 -3.73 -9.28 9.85
CA MET A 47 -2.76 -9.67 8.81
C MET A 47 -2.17 -8.49 8.01
N GLY A 48 -2.40 -7.24 8.43
CA GLY A 48 -1.77 -6.08 7.82
C GLY A 48 -2.33 -5.64 6.46
N LYS A 49 -3.64 -5.83 6.22
CA LYS A 49 -4.34 -5.32 5.02
C LYS A 49 -4.26 -3.80 4.87
N THR A 50 -4.22 -3.07 5.98
CA THR A 50 -4.03 -1.60 5.98
C THR A 50 -2.75 -1.18 5.27
N ALA A 51 -1.64 -1.86 5.56
CA ALA A 51 -0.37 -1.56 4.92
C ALA A 51 -0.42 -1.78 3.39
N VAL A 52 -1.24 -2.72 2.91
CA VAL A 52 -1.39 -2.96 1.47
C VAL A 52 -1.85 -1.71 0.73
N PHE A 53 -2.99 -1.14 1.14
CA PHE A 53 -3.53 0.03 0.44
C PHE A 53 -2.76 1.31 0.78
N VAL A 54 -2.25 1.47 2.00
CA VAL A 54 -1.47 2.67 2.39
C VAL A 54 -0.17 2.76 1.57
N LEU A 55 0.62 1.68 1.54
CA LEU A 55 1.91 1.69 0.86
C LEU A 55 1.77 1.79 -0.65
N SER A 56 0.80 1.06 -1.23
CA SER A 56 0.56 1.13 -2.68
C SER A 56 0.04 2.50 -3.10
N THR A 57 -0.82 3.13 -2.31
CA THR A 57 -1.33 4.48 -2.58
C THR A 57 -0.22 5.52 -2.48
N LEU A 58 0.57 5.52 -1.39
CA LEU A 58 1.67 6.48 -1.21
C LEU A 58 2.75 6.36 -2.29
N GLN A 59 2.98 5.16 -2.83
CA GLN A 59 3.93 4.96 -3.93
C GLN A 59 3.48 5.58 -5.25
N GLN A 60 2.17 5.75 -5.43
CA GLN A 60 1.56 6.20 -6.69
C GLN A 60 1.18 7.68 -6.65
N ILE A 61 0.98 8.26 -5.46
CA ILE A 61 0.60 9.68 -5.32
C ILE A 61 1.78 10.59 -5.67
N GLU A 62 1.54 11.52 -6.59
CA GLU A 62 2.33 12.73 -6.75
C GLU A 62 1.58 13.90 -6.08
N PRO A 63 2.06 14.41 -4.94
CA PRO A 63 1.31 15.39 -4.16
C PRO A 63 1.24 16.74 -4.88
N SER A 64 0.02 17.25 -5.03
CA SER A 64 -0.27 18.57 -5.60
C SER A 64 -1.09 19.41 -4.62
N PRO A 65 -0.72 20.67 -4.34
CA PRO A 65 -1.43 21.52 -3.39
C PRO A 65 -2.94 21.65 -3.70
N GLY A 66 -3.79 21.35 -2.72
CA GLY A 66 -5.24 21.48 -2.84
C GLY A 66 -5.93 20.34 -3.61
N GLN A 67 -5.21 19.31 -4.04
CA GLN A 67 -5.78 18.17 -4.79
C GLN A 67 -5.88 16.91 -3.93
N VAL A 68 -7.08 16.32 -3.89
CA VAL A 68 -7.30 14.98 -3.30
C VAL A 68 -6.91 13.91 -4.33
N SER A 69 -5.96 13.03 -3.96
CA SER A 69 -5.44 11.99 -4.86
C SER A 69 -5.91 10.57 -4.52
N ALA A 70 -6.49 10.36 -3.33
CA ALA A 70 -6.99 9.06 -2.89
C ALA A 70 -8.17 9.20 -1.94
N LEU A 71 -9.08 8.21 -1.95
CA LEU A 71 -10.22 8.10 -1.05
C LEU A 71 -10.22 6.70 -0.43
N ILE A 72 -10.20 6.64 0.91
CA ILE A 72 -10.31 5.38 1.67
C ILE A 72 -11.63 5.42 2.42
N LEU A 73 -12.44 4.38 2.27
CA LEU A 73 -13.74 4.26 2.91
C LEU A 73 -13.70 3.19 4.00
N CYS A 74 -14.31 3.47 5.14
CA CYS A 74 -14.46 2.56 6.26
C CYS A 74 -15.88 2.65 6.83
N HIS A 75 -16.30 1.61 7.54
CA HIS A 75 -17.68 1.48 8.04
C HIS A 75 -17.88 2.10 9.43
N THR A 76 -16.81 2.50 10.12
CA THR A 76 -16.84 3.17 11.43
C THR A 76 -15.87 4.34 11.46
N ARG A 77 -16.13 5.30 12.35
CA ARG A 77 -15.30 6.51 12.52
C ARG A 77 -13.98 6.18 13.21
N GLU A 78 -14.00 5.23 14.14
CA GLU A 78 -12.84 4.78 14.89
C GLU A 78 -11.82 4.14 13.96
N LEU A 79 -12.28 3.34 12.99
CA LEU A 79 -11.40 2.74 11.98
C LEU A 79 -10.85 3.80 11.00
N ALA A 80 -11.59 4.87 10.74
CA ALA A 80 -11.11 6.00 9.92
C ALA A 80 -9.92 6.71 10.57
N TYR A 81 -9.82 6.66 11.90
CA TYR A 81 -8.85 7.41 12.68
C TYR A 81 -7.57 6.62 13.03
N GLN A 82 -7.63 5.28 13.00
CA GLN A 82 -6.51 4.37 13.30
C GLN A 82 -5.36 4.48 12.30
#